data_AF-A0A5B1QGA3-F1
#
_entry.id   AF-A0A5B1QGA3-F1
#
_cell.length_a   1.000
_cell.length_b   1.000
_cell.length_c   1.000
_cell.angle_alpha   90.00
_cell.angle_beta   90.00
_cell.angle_gamma   90.00
#
_symmetry.space_group_name_H-M   'P 1'
#
loop_
_entity.id
_entity.type
_entity.pdbx_description
1 polymer ?
#
loop_
_entity_poly.entity_id
_entity_poly.type
_entity_poly.pdbx_seq_one_letter_code
_entity_poly.pdbx_strand_id
1 'polypeptide(L)'
;MLAHIASKAIRPTQTIILPGAQRTISVQSILHGSPEARQAGEAELQQHSRIVARGKYIHGFEIHKVKPDQVEEYKKAAEVYYTGLRDDKDLGIKLTGNWEAVVGEQDTFYHVLEYENYAGFDKAWKKIQNSEHTQAFQALRPSLLSRSSQLTQEFAFLPTAPPHVEGGIFELRTYQLKPGKLLEWEHTWRRGIEARRKFVEPVGAWFSQAGRLHQVHHLWQYKDLHTRKEMREQAWQLDGWADTVGKTSQLAKYMDSIVLLPLPFSPLK
;
A
#
# COMPACT_ATOMS: atom_id res chain seq x y z
N MET A 1 -16.17 66.56 60.10
CA MET A 1 -15.89 65.55 61.13
C MET A 1 -14.74 64.69 60.63
N LEU A 2 -13.62 64.76 61.34
CA LEU A 2 -12.37 64.07 61.06
C LEU A 2 -12.44 62.61 61.51
N ALA A 3 -11.78 61.72 60.78
CA ALA A 3 -11.28 60.45 61.32
C ALA A 3 -9.76 60.40 61.11
N HIS A 4 -9.05 60.43 62.24
CA HIS A 4 -7.65 60.03 62.43
C HIS A 4 -7.41 58.61 61.86
N ILE A 5 -6.19 58.14 61.55
CA ILE A 5 -5.08 57.85 62.48
C ILE A 5 -3.75 57.69 61.72
N ALA A 6 -2.71 58.06 62.45
CA ALA A 6 -1.28 58.16 62.17
C ALA A 6 -0.54 56.93 61.63
N SER A 7 0.62 57.27 61.05
CA SER A 7 1.75 56.42 60.70
C SER A 7 2.36 55.67 61.90
N LYS A 8 2.93 54.49 61.62
CA LYS A 8 4.05 53.94 62.39
C LYS A 8 4.88 52.98 61.53
N ALA A 9 6.19 53.03 61.79
CA ALA A 9 7.27 52.52 60.99
C ALA A 9 7.50 50.99 61.08
N ILE A 10 7.88 50.43 59.92
CA ILE A 10 8.96 49.47 59.61
C ILE A 10 9.40 48.48 60.70
N ARG A 11 9.16 47.19 60.44
CA ARG A 11 10.00 46.04 60.85
C ARG A 11 10.25 45.15 59.61
N PRO A 12 11.39 44.42 59.53
CA PRO A 12 11.85 43.81 58.29
C PRO A 12 11.19 42.46 58.04
N THR A 13 10.67 42.25 56.84
CA THR A 13 10.22 40.92 56.38
C THR A 13 11.34 40.31 55.54
N GLN A 14 11.75 39.10 55.90
CA GLN A 14 12.81 38.33 55.25
C GLN A 14 12.50 38.07 53.77
N THR A 15 13.44 38.42 52.90
CA THR A 15 13.42 38.07 51.48
C THR A 15 13.78 36.58 51.33
N ILE A 16 12.79 35.72 51.12
CA ILE A 16 13.03 34.36 50.62
C ILE A 16 13.15 34.47 49.10
N ILE A 17 14.39 34.42 48.60
CA ILE A 17 14.68 34.29 47.17
C ILE A 17 14.48 32.81 46.81
N LEU A 18 13.38 32.50 46.14
CA LEU A 18 13.26 31.24 45.40
C LEU A 18 14.23 31.31 44.21
N PRO A 19 15.15 30.35 44.02
CA PRO A 19 15.95 30.32 42.81
C PRO A 19 15.03 30.05 41.62
N GLY A 20 14.97 31.00 40.69
CA GLY A 20 14.29 30.82 39.43
C GLY A 20 14.88 29.62 38.70
N ALA A 21 14.08 28.58 38.50
CA ALA A 21 14.38 27.55 37.52
C ALA A 21 14.28 28.18 36.14
N GLN A 22 15.37 28.78 35.66
CA GLN A 22 15.55 29.03 34.23
C GLN A 22 15.55 27.65 33.56
N ARG A 23 14.40 27.26 33.01
CA ARG A 23 14.35 26.15 32.05
C ARG A 23 15.14 26.59 30.83
N THR A 24 16.39 26.20 30.77
CA THR A 24 17.20 26.23 29.55
C THR A 24 16.52 25.29 28.55
N ILE A 25 15.67 25.85 27.70
CA ILE A 25 15.13 25.11 26.56
C ILE A 25 16.30 24.94 25.59
N SER A 26 16.86 23.72 25.57
CA SER A 26 17.96 23.38 24.68
C SER A 26 17.49 23.54 23.24
N VAL A 27 18.26 24.26 22.43
CA VAL A 27 17.98 24.42 20.99
C VAL A 27 17.94 23.05 20.28
N GLN A 28 18.64 22.04 20.84
CA GLN A 28 18.52 20.66 20.38
C GLN A 28 17.10 20.12 20.60
N SER A 29 16.45 20.31 21.74
CA SER A 29 15.09 19.76 21.96
C SER A 29 14.00 20.44 21.11
N ILE A 30 14.23 21.67 20.64
CA ILE A 30 13.35 22.37 19.70
C ILE A 30 13.52 21.83 18.26
N LEU A 31 14.75 21.54 17.84
CA LEU A 31 15.04 21.02 16.49
C LEU A 31 14.79 19.53 16.34
N HIS A 32 14.80 18.79 17.44
CA HIS A 32 14.84 17.34 17.45
C HIS A 32 13.68 16.67 18.18
N GLY A 33 12.85 17.44 18.90
CA GLY A 33 11.81 16.90 19.78
C GLY A 33 12.41 16.40 21.10
N SER A 34 11.59 16.33 22.16
CA SER A 34 12.04 15.77 23.44
C SER A 34 12.31 14.27 23.30
N PRO A 35 13.19 13.69 24.14
CA PRO A 35 13.46 12.25 24.13
C PRO A 35 12.19 11.40 24.29
N GLU A 36 11.22 11.87 25.09
CA GLU A 36 9.93 11.22 25.30
C GLU A 36 9.02 11.34 24.07
N ALA A 37 9.02 12.49 23.38
CA ALA A 37 8.28 12.67 22.13
C ALA A 37 8.90 11.84 20.98
N ARG A 38 10.22 11.66 20.99
CA ARG A 38 10.92 10.75 20.07
C ARG A 38 10.62 9.30 20.37
N GLN A 39 10.67 8.87 21.63
CA GLN A 39 10.32 7.49 21.99
C GLN A 39 8.83 7.19 21.75
N ALA A 40 7.94 8.13 22.07
CA ALA A 40 6.52 8.00 21.76
C ALA A 40 6.28 7.96 20.25
N GLY A 41 6.91 8.87 19.49
CA GLY A 41 6.84 8.90 18.03
C GLY A 41 7.49 7.69 17.36
N GLU A 42 8.61 7.18 17.87
CA GLU A 42 9.31 5.97 17.40
C GLU A 42 8.54 4.70 17.76
N ALA A 43 7.91 4.65 18.93
CA ALA A 43 7.01 3.55 19.32
C ALA A 43 5.71 3.56 18.48
N GLU A 44 5.12 4.73 18.22
CA GLU A 44 4.01 4.90 17.27
C GLU A 44 4.43 4.47 15.86
N LEU A 45 5.58 4.96 15.36
CA LEU A 45 6.15 4.63 14.05
C LEU A 45 6.48 3.15 13.88
N GLN A 46 7.02 2.50 14.92
CA GLN A 46 7.28 1.04 14.92
C GLN A 46 6.00 0.21 15.01
N GLN A 47 4.89 0.76 15.51
CA GLN A 47 3.57 0.11 15.52
C GLN A 47 2.77 0.31 14.24
N HIS A 48 2.95 1.40 13.49
CA HIS A 48 2.05 1.76 12.39
C HIS A 48 1.98 0.74 11.24
N SER A 49 3.11 0.13 10.84
CA SER A 49 3.07 -0.94 9.83
C SER A 49 2.42 -2.21 10.38
N ARG A 50 2.58 -2.53 11.66
CA ARG A 50 1.94 -3.69 12.31
C ARG A 50 0.43 -3.52 12.50
N ILE A 51 -0.06 -2.30 12.64
CA ILE A 51 -1.50 -2.00 12.78
C ILE A 51 -2.22 -2.14 11.41
N VAL A 52 -1.55 -1.76 10.33
CA VAL A 52 -2.15 -1.72 8.98
C VAL A 52 -1.89 -2.99 8.18
N ALA A 53 -0.69 -3.55 8.28
CA ALA A 53 -0.30 -4.75 7.56
C ALA A 53 -0.86 -6.01 8.23
N ARG A 54 -1.19 -7.01 7.43
CA ARG A 54 -1.37 -8.38 7.92
C ARG A 54 -0.08 -8.95 8.53
N GLY A 55 1.08 -8.45 8.09
CA GLY A 55 2.41 -8.79 8.61
C GLY A 55 2.90 -10.20 8.26
N LYS A 56 2.10 -11.00 7.54
CA LYS A 56 2.43 -12.40 7.22
C LYS A 56 3.13 -12.59 5.88
N TYR A 57 2.89 -11.74 4.89
CA TYR A 57 3.41 -11.93 3.53
C TYR A 57 3.92 -10.60 2.95
N ILE A 58 4.86 -10.70 2.01
CA ILE A 58 5.28 -9.58 1.16
C ILE A 58 4.88 -9.91 -0.28
N HIS A 59 4.35 -8.93 -0.99
CA HIS A 59 3.98 -9.09 -2.39
C HIS A 59 4.89 -8.26 -3.29
N GLY A 60 5.48 -8.90 -4.30
CA GLY A 60 6.17 -8.23 -5.40
C GLY A 60 5.18 -7.86 -6.49
N PHE A 61 4.93 -6.56 -6.67
CA PHE A 61 4.24 -6.02 -7.83
C PHE A 61 5.26 -5.74 -8.92
N GLU A 62 5.21 -6.51 -10.00
CA GLU A 62 6.05 -6.32 -11.17
C GLU A 62 5.20 -5.80 -12.33
N ILE A 63 5.70 -4.76 -13.00
CA ILE A 63 5.05 -4.15 -14.16
C ILE A 63 6.04 -4.19 -15.31
N HIS A 64 5.64 -4.83 -16.40
CA HIS A 64 6.43 -4.95 -17.63
C HIS A 64 5.72 -4.20 -18.76
N LYS A 65 6.40 -3.20 -19.33
CA LYS A 65 5.97 -2.57 -20.59
C LYS A 65 6.66 -3.28 -21.73
N VAL A 66 5.90 -3.73 -22.69
CA VAL A 66 6.34 -4.60 -23.78
C VAL A 66 6.27 -3.83 -25.10
N LYS A 67 7.14 -4.15 -26.04
CA LYS A 67 7.06 -3.59 -27.39
C LYS A 67 5.79 -4.11 -28.06
N PRO A 68 4.95 -3.26 -28.67
CA PRO A 68 3.67 -3.70 -29.23
C PRO A 68 3.80 -4.85 -30.24
N ASP A 69 4.88 -4.87 -31.03
CA ASP A 69 5.17 -5.91 -32.03
C ASP A 69 5.72 -7.22 -31.45
N GLN A 70 5.95 -7.30 -30.14
CA GLN A 70 6.56 -8.45 -29.45
C GLN A 70 5.66 -9.02 -28.33
N VAL A 71 4.39 -8.61 -28.28
CA VAL A 71 3.44 -9.00 -27.23
C VAL A 71 3.25 -10.52 -27.13
N GLU A 72 3.11 -11.19 -28.27
CA GLU A 72 2.86 -12.63 -28.29
C GLU A 72 4.11 -13.45 -27.93
N GLU A 73 5.28 -13.02 -28.37
CA GLU A 73 6.58 -13.57 -27.96
C GLU A 73 6.81 -13.37 -26.46
N TYR A 74 6.48 -12.18 -25.95
CA TYR A 74 6.56 -11.90 -24.52
C TYR A 74 5.65 -12.82 -23.71
N LYS A 75 4.38 -12.99 -24.09
CA LYS A 75 3.42 -13.84 -23.36
C LYS A 75 3.93 -15.28 -23.23
N LYS A 76 4.48 -15.85 -24.30
CA LYS A 76 5.06 -17.20 -24.29
C LYS A 76 6.25 -17.31 -23.34
N ALA A 77 7.17 -16.34 -23.39
CA ALA A 77 8.31 -16.32 -22.48
C ALA A 77 7.90 -16.05 -21.02
N ALA A 78 6.89 -15.21 -20.80
CA ALA A 78 6.37 -14.86 -19.48
C ALA A 78 5.69 -16.04 -18.82
N GLU A 79 4.94 -16.83 -19.59
CA GLU A 79 4.38 -18.09 -19.11
C GLU A 79 5.48 -18.99 -18.55
N VAL A 80 6.52 -19.28 -19.35
CA VAL A 80 7.65 -20.12 -18.92
C VAL A 80 8.30 -19.59 -17.64
N TYR A 81 8.60 -18.29 -17.58
CA TYR A 81 9.23 -17.68 -16.42
C TYR A 81 8.35 -17.77 -15.17
N TYR A 82 7.12 -17.27 -15.21
CA TYR A 82 6.28 -17.19 -14.02
C TYR A 82 5.78 -18.57 -13.56
N THR A 83 5.43 -19.49 -14.47
CA THR A 83 5.08 -20.85 -14.06
C THR A 83 6.29 -21.59 -13.51
N GLY A 84 7.49 -21.37 -14.08
CA GLY A 84 8.75 -21.88 -13.54
C GLY A 84 8.98 -21.44 -12.08
N LEU A 85 8.81 -20.15 -11.79
CA LEU A 85 8.92 -19.63 -10.41
C LEU A 85 7.90 -20.26 -9.45
N ARG A 86 6.67 -20.47 -9.92
CA ARG A 86 5.59 -21.08 -9.12
C ARG A 86 5.85 -22.55 -8.82
N ASP A 87 6.32 -23.30 -9.82
CA ASP A 87 6.43 -24.75 -9.75
C ASP A 87 7.71 -25.19 -9.02
N ASP A 88 8.71 -24.30 -8.94
CA ASP A 88 9.89 -24.47 -8.10
C ASP A 88 9.56 -24.22 -6.61
N LYS A 89 9.21 -25.31 -5.92
CA LYS A 89 8.89 -25.32 -4.47
C LYS A 89 10.02 -24.78 -3.60
N ASP A 90 11.25 -24.81 -4.11
CA ASP A 90 12.45 -24.44 -3.39
C ASP A 90 12.58 -22.90 -3.24
N LEU A 91 11.86 -22.14 -4.09
CA LEU A 91 11.74 -20.69 -4.04
C LEU A 91 10.70 -20.22 -3.02
N GLY A 92 9.67 -21.03 -2.74
CA GLY A 92 8.57 -20.64 -1.85
C GLY A 92 7.74 -19.46 -2.36
N ILE A 93 7.73 -19.25 -3.68
CA ILE A 93 6.96 -18.21 -4.35
C ILE A 93 5.56 -18.73 -4.66
N LYS A 94 4.55 -17.89 -4.44
CA LYS A 94 3.24 -18.09 -5.06
C LYS A 94 2.97 -16.98 -6.04
N LEU A 95 2.21 -17.29 -7.10
CA LEU A 95 1.65 -16.25 -7.96
C LEU A 95 0.31 -15.86 -7.38
N THR A 96 0.16 -14.58 -7.03
CA THR A 96 -1.16 -14.00 -6.80
C THR A 96 -1.86 -13.87 -8.14
N GLY A 97 -1.24 -13.31 -9.19
CA GLY A 97 -1.85 -13.32 -10.51
C GLY A 97 -1.01 -12.66 -11.60
N ASN A 98 -1.42 -12.86 -12.85
CA ASN A 98 -0.76 -12.34 -14.04
C ASN A 98 -1.79 -11.78 -15.01
N TRP A 99 -1.64 -10.52 -15.39
CA TRP A 99 -2.64 -9.83 -16.20
C TRP A 99 -2.02 -9.00 -17.31
N GLU A 100 -2.81 -8.78 -18.34
CA GLU A 100 -2.55 -7.83 -19.44
C GLU A 100 -3.54 -6.66 -19.34
N ALA A 101 -3.05 -5.43 -19.53
CA ALA A 101 -3.90 -4.26 -19.58
C ALA A 101 -4.61 -4.13 -20.93
N VAL A 102 -5.93 -4.03 -20.89
CA VAL A 102 -6.78 -3.79 -22.07
C VAL A 102 -7.35 -2.38 -22.13
N VAL A 103 -7.51 -1.72 -20.97
CA VAL A 103 -7.84 -0.29 -20.87
C VAL A 103 -6.89 0.37 -19.88
N GLY A 104 -6.25 1.46 -20.30
CA GLY A 104 -5.16 2.12 -19.58
C GLY A 104 -3.93 2.19 -20.46
N GLU A 105 -2.75 1.97 -19.88
CA GLU A 105 -1.51 1.81 -20.64
C GLU A 105 -1.47 0.40 -21.24
N GLN A 106 -1.73 0.29 -22.55
CA GLN A 106 -1.73 -0.98 -23.28
C GLN A 106 -0.31 -1.53 -23.43
N ASP A 107 -0.20 -2.79 -23.88
CA ASP A 107 1.07 -3.54 -23.97
C ASP A 107 1.82 -3.60 -22.63
N THR A 108 1.08 -3.50 -21.52
CA THR A 108 1.59 -3.50 -20.16
C THR A 108 1.02 -4.68 -19.38
N PHE A 109 1.91 -5.39 -18.71
CA PHE A 109 1.61 -6.60 -17.96
C PHE A 109 1.88 -6.40 -16.48
N TYR A 110 0.98 -6.91 -15.67
CA TYR A 110 1.01 -6.81 -14.21
C TYR A 110 1.15 -8.21 -13.64
N HIS A 111 2.17 -8.42 -12.82
CA HIS A 111 2.45 -9.68 -12.16
C HIS A 111 2.55 -9.43 -10.66
N VAL A 112 1.81 -10.21 -9.87
CA VAL A 112 1.84 -10.12 -8.41
C VAL A 112 2.30 -11.45 -7.86
N LEU A 113 3.43 -11.43 -7.17
CA LEU A 113 4.05 -12.60 -6.53
C LEU A 113 3.95 -12.46 -5.02
N GLU A 114 3.73 -13.55 -4.31
CA GLU A 114 3.68 -13.62 -2.84
C GLU A 114 4.92 -14.36 -2.32
N TYR A 115 5.55 -13.77 -1.31
CA TYR A 115 6.67 -14.33 -0.56
C TYR A 115 6.29 -14.44 0.91
N GLU A 116 6.83 -15.44 1.61
CA GLU A 116 6.55 -15.65 3.04
C GLU A 116 6.88 -14.42 3.89
N ASN A 117 7.95 -13.69 3.60
CA ASN A 117 8.32 -12.43 4.24
C ASN A 117 9.53 -11.85 3.48
N TYR A 118 10.16 -10.80 4.03
CA TYR A 118 11.40 -10.25 3.47
C TYR A 118 12.54 -11.27 3.35
N ALA A 119 12.72 -12.16 4.35
CA ALA A 119 13.75 -13.20 4.26
C ALA A 119 13.39 -14.26 3.20
N GLY A 120 12.10 -14.58 3.04
CA GLY A 120 11.59 -15.40 1.94
C GLY A 120 11.91 -14.78 0.58
N PHE A 121 11.68 -13.47 0.42
CA PHE A 121 12.05 -12.72 -0.78
C PHE A 121 13.57 -12.78 -1.03
N ASP A 122 14.40 -12.49 -0.03
CA ASP A 122 15.86 -12.51 -0.17
C ASP A 122 16.40 -13.89 -0.56
N LYS A 123 15.83 -14.95 0.03
CA LYS A 123 16.17 -16.34 -0.28
C LYS A 123 15.81 -16.67 -1.72
N ALA A 124 14.58 -16.37 -2.14
CA ALA A 124 14.12 -16.61 -3.49
C ALA A 124 14.95 -15.83 -4.52
N TRP A 125 15.21 -14.55 -4.26
CA TRP A 125 16.04 -13.69 -5.10
C TRP A 125 17.43 -14.28 -5.32
N LYS A 126 18.11 -14.70 -4.24
CA LYS A 126 19.44 -15.33 -4.33
C LYS A 126 19.43 -16.64 -5.10
N LYS A 127 18.39 -17.46 -4.94
CA LYS A 127 18.25 -18.73 -5.66
C LYS A 127 17.96 -18.54 -7.15
N ILE A 128 17.17 -17.51 -7.51
CA ILE A 128 16.87 -17.19 -8.90
C ILE A 128 18.14 -16.79 -9.63
N GLN A 129 19.05 -16.06 -8.97
CA GLN A 129 20.33 -15.67 -9.55
C GLN A 129 21.14 -16.89 -10.01
N ASN A 130 21.62 -16.85 -11.25
CA ASN A 130 22.42 -17.93 -11.88
C ASN A 130 21.70 -19.28 -12.00
N SER A 131 20.37 -19.31 -11.93
CA SER A 131 19.55 -20.51 -12.17
C SER A 131 18.94 -20.54 -13.58
N GLU A 132 18.23 -21.62 -13.90
CA GLU A 132 17.38 -21.70 -15.10
C GLU A 132 16.32 -20.58 -15.16
N HIS A 133 15.82 -20.12 -14.01
CA HIS A 133 14.88 -18.99 -13.93
C HIS A 133 15.52 -17.68 -14.43
N THR A 134 16.82 -17.50 -14.22
CA THR A 134 17.54 -16.36 -14.81
C THR A 134 17.54 -16.48 -16.34
N GLN A 135 17.72 -17.67 -16.90
CA GLN A 135 17.72 -17.88 -18.36
C GLN A 135 16.33 -17.65 -18.94
N ALA A 136 15.28 -18.17 -18.30
CA ALA A 136 13.89 -17.88 -18.65
C ALA A 136 13.60 -16.37 -18.60
N PHE A 137 14.11 -15.67 -17.57
CA PHE A 137 14.01 -14.22 -17.50
C PHE A 137 14.74 -13.52 -18.66
N GLN A 138 15.94 -13.99 -19.06
CA GLN A 138 16.67 -13.41 -20.19
C GLN A 138 15.85 -13.50 -21.50
N ALA A 139 15.05 -14.55 -21.69
CA ALA A 139 14.20 -14.72 -22.86
C ALA A 139 13.09 -13.65 -22.97
N LEU A 140 12.66 -13.05 -21.86
CA LEU A 140 11.68 -11.94 -21.84
C LEU A 140 12.27 -10.62 -22.35
N ARG A 141 13.56 -10.40 -22.08
CA ARG A 141 14.21 -9.09 -22.20
C ARG A 141 14.14 -8.49 -23.59
N PRO A 142 14.30 -9.25 -24.69
CA PRO A 142 14.19 -8.69 -26.03
C PRO A 142 12.83 -8.04 -26.30
N SER A 143 11.74 -8.48 -25.66
CA SER A 143 10.40 -7.94 -25.86
C SER A 143 10.09 -6.74 -24.96
N LEU A 144 10.89 -6.47 -23.92
CA LEU A 144 10.63 -5.40 -22.96
C LEU A 144 11.04 -4.02 -23.48
N LEU A 145 10.17 -3.03 -23.26
CA LEU A 145 10.51 -1.60 -23.31
C LEU A 145 11.05 -1.12 -21.96
N SER A 146 10.37 -1.48 -20.87
CA SER A 146 10.78 -1.13 -19.51
C SER A 146 10.16 -2.09 -18.49
N ARG A 147 10.71 -2.08 -17.28
CA ARG A 147 10.20 -2.85 -16.14
C ARG A 147 10.31 -2.05 -14.86
N SER A 148 9.39 -2.29 -13.94
CA SER A 148 9.45 -1.77 -12.58
C SER A 148 8.96 -2.81 -11.59
N SER A 149 9.49 -2.78 -10.38
CA SER A 149 9.01 -3.61 -9.29
C SER A 149 8.79 -2.79 -8.02
N GLN A 150 7.87 -3.26 -7.19
CA GLN A 150 7.55 -2.67 -5.91
C GLN A 150 7.24 -3.78 -4.91
N LEU A 151 7.76 -3.66 -3.70
CA LEU A 151 7.37 -4.55 -2.60
C LEU A 151 6.22 -3.90 -1.84
N THR A 152 5.21 -4.70 -1.54
CA THR A 152 3.97 -4.26 -0.92
C THR A 152 3.53 -5.22 0.18
N GLN A 153 2.65 -4.75 1.06
CA GLN A 153 1.97 -5.56 2.08
C GLN A 153 0.47 -5.50 1.92
N GLU A 154 -0.21 -6.59 2.27
CA GLU A 154 -1.67 -6.63 2.34
C GLU A 154 -2.18 -5.77 3.50
N PHE A 155 -3.29 -5.08 3.27
CA PHE A 155 -4.08 -4.49 4.34
C PHE A 155 -4.71 -5.58 5.22
N ALA A 156 -4.59 -5.46 6.54
CA ALA A 156 -5.06 -6.49 7.48
C ALA A 156 -6.57 -6.77 7.43
N PHE A 157 -7.40 -5.78 7.03
CA PHE A 157 -8.85 -5.90 6.98
C PHE A 157 -9.40 -6.51 5.69
N LEU A 158 -8.54 -6.70 4.68
CA LEU A 158 -8.86 -7.31 3.40
C LEU A 158 -7.75 -8.30 3.05
N PRO A 159 -7.70 -9.47 3.71
CA PRO A 159 -6.84 -10.54 3.25
C PRO A 159 -7.24 -10.90 1.81
N THR A 160 -6.26 -11.14 0.94
CA THR A 160 -6.55 -11.56 -0.44
C THR A 160 -7.50 -12.77 -0.41
N ALA A 161 -8.66 -12.61 -1.04
CA ALA A 161 -9.65 -13.68 -1.13
C ALA A 161 -9.18 -14.73 -2.16
N PRO A 162 -9.47 -16.02 -1.94
CA PRO A 162 -9.24 -17.01 -2.99
C PRO A 162 -10.06 -16.63 -4.24
N PRO A 163 -9.52 -16.84 -5.45
CA PRO A 163 -10.21 -16.51 -6.70
C PRO A 163 -11.61 -17.12 -6.76
N HIS A 164 -12.58 -16.33 -7.17
CA HIS A 164 -13.78 -16.88 -7.78
C HIS A 164 -13.42 -17.28 -9.20
N VAL A 165 -13.52 -18.57 -9.52
CA VAL A 165 -13.26 -19.12 -10.86
C VAL A 165 -14.47 -18.83 -11.76
N GLU A 166 -14.75 -17.55 -11.97
CA GLU A 166 -15.82 -17.09 -12.87
C GLU A 166 -15.27 -16.42 -14.14
N GLY A 167 -13.94 -16.28 -14.25
CA GLY A 167 -13.36 -15.54 -15.36
C GLY A 167 -13.60 -14.04 -15.23
N GLY A 168 -13.67 -13.37 -16.39
CA GLY A 168 -14.10 -11.99 -16.52
C GLY A 168 -12.94 -11.00 -16.63
N ILE A 169 -13.18 -9.79 -16.14
CA ILE A 169 -12.24 -8.68 -16.18
C ILE A 169 -11.82 -8.31 -14.75
N PHE A 170 -10.62 -7.76 -14.63
CA PHE A 170 -10.13 -7.20 -13.39
C PHE A 170 -10.00 -5.68 -13.51
N GLU A 171 -10.24 -4.96 -12.41
CA GLU A 171 -9.95 -3.54 -12.30
C GLU A 171 -8.87 -3.34 -11.24
N LEU A 172 -7.65 -3.02 -11.66
CA LEU A 172 -6.59 -2.59 -10.75
C LEU A 172 -6.68 -1.08 -10.57
N ARG A 173 -6.89 -0.65 -9.33
CA ARG A 173 -6.87 0.76 -8.98
C ARG A 173 -5.61 1.04 -8.18
N THR A 174 -4.86 2.04 -8.62
CA THR A 174 -3.60 2.45 -8.00
C THR A 174 -3.69 3.92 -7.64
N TYR A 175 -3.61 4.25 -6.35
CA TYR A 175 -3.66 5.64 -5.91
C TYR A 175 -2.30 6.06 -5.36
N GLN A 176 -1.79 7.17 -5.90
CA GLN A 176 -0.65 7.87 -5.31
C GLN A 176 -1.17 8.78 -4.20
N LEU A 177 -0.95 8.39 -2.95
CA LEU A 177 -1.33 9.17 -1.79
C LEU A 177 -0.38 10.36 -1.57
N LYS A 178 -0.90 11.40 -0.90
CA LYS A 178 -0.05 12.45 -0.32
C LYS A 178 0.83 11.83 0.79
N PRO A 179 2.11 12.23 0.91
CA PRO A 179 2.97 11.73 1.98
C PRO A 179 2.33 11.90 3.37
N GLY A 180 2.47 10.88 4.23
CA GLY A 180 1.88 10.86 5.58
C GLY A 180 0.37 10.56 5.65
N LYS A 181 -0.31 10.31 4.52
CA LYS A 181 -1.77 10.10 4.49
C LYS A 181 -2.25 8.65 4.47
N LEU A 182 -1.33 7.67 4.53
CA LEU A 182 -1.68 6.24 4.45
C LEU A 182 -2.68 5.82 5.54
N LEU A 183 -2.41 6.15 6.80
CA LEU A 183 -3.27 5.76 7.93
C LEU A 183 -4.68 6.38 7.84
N GLU A 184 -4.74 7.67 7.52
CA GLU A 184 -6.01 8.40 7.36
C GLU A 184 -6.83 7.82 6.19
N TRP A 185 -6.15 7.51 5.08
CA TRP A 185 -6.76 6.89 3.91
C TRP A 185 -7.29 5.50 4.25
N GLU A 186 -6.48 4.69 4.92
CA GLU A 186 -6.82 3.33 5.32
C GLU A 186 -8.02 3.31 6.27
N HIS A 187 -8.01 4.11 7.34
CA HIS A 187 -9.11 4.17 8.30
C HIS A 187 -10.42 4.62 7.63
N THR A 188 -10.34 5.59 6.72
CA THR A 188 -11.50 6.06 5.96
C THR A 188 -12.02 4.96 5.04
N TRP A 189 -11.13 4.31 4.30
CA TRP A 189 -11.51 3.27 3.35
C TRP A 189 -12.05 2.02 4.04
N ARG A 190 -11.49 1.61 5.18
CA ARG A 190 -11.97 0.50 6.01
C ARG A 190 -13.44 0.68 6.41
N ARG A 191 -13.82 1.86 6.89
CA ARG A 191 -15.22 2.14 7.28
C ARG A 191 -16.18 2.01 6.09
N GLY A 192 -15.79 2.54 4.92
CA GLY A 192 -16.62 2.44 3.73
C GLY A 192 -16.68 1.03 3.14
N ILE A 193 -15.58 0.28 3.18
CA ILE A 193 -15.54 -1.07 2.63
C ILE A 193 -16.39 -2.04 3.45
N GLU A 194 -16.48 -1.89 4.76
CA GLU A 194 -17.37 -2.70 5.61
C GLU A 194 -18.84 -2.60 5.19
N ALA A 195 -19.29 -1.41 4.77
CA ALA A 195 -20.63 -1.23 4.21
C ALA A 195 -20.78 -1.90 2.82
N ARG A 196 -19.72 -1.83 1.99
CA ARG A 196 -19.72 -2.31 0.60
C ARG A 196 -19.54 -3.83 0.45
N ARG A 197 -18.83 -4.49 1.38
CA ARG A 197 -18.55 -5.94 1.36
C ARG A 197 -19.79 -6.82 1.34
N LYS A 198 -20.95 -6.30 1.75
CA LYS A 198 -22.24 -7.01 1.62
C LYS A 198 -22.65 -7.27 0.17
N PHE A 199 -22.02 -6.59 -0.79
CA PHE A 199 -22.37 -6.65 -2.22
C PHE A 199 -21.17 -7.02 -3.09
N VAL A 200 -20.00 -6.43 -2.85
CA VAL A 200 -18.76 -6.68 -3.61
C VAL A 200 -17.55 -6.50 -2.71
N GLU A 201 -16.64 -7.47 -2.72
CA GLU A 201 -15.35 -7.40 -2.04
C GLU A 201 -14.21 -7.37 -3.08
N PRO A 202 -13.15 -6.56 -2.88
CA PRO A 202 -11.96 -6.65 -3.72
C PRO A 202 -11.27 -8.01 -3.55
N VAL A 203 -10.62 -8.47 -4.61
CA VAL A 203 -9.80 -9.69 -4.62
C VAL A 203 -8.59 -9.52 -3.69
N GLY A 204 -8.02 -8.32 -3.64
CA GLY A 204 -6.93 -8.00 -2.72
C GLY A 204 -6.64 -6.50 -2.66
N ALA A 205 -5.94 -6.10 -1.61
CA ALA A 205 -5.56 -4.70 -1.38
C ALA A 205 -4.20 -4.60 -0.69
N TRP A 206 -3.34 -3.76 -1.25
CA TRP A 206 -1.94 -3.64 -0.85
C TRP A 206 -1.49 -2.19 -0.70
N PHE A 207 -0.39 -1.99 0.02
CA PHE A 207 0.29 -0.69 0.13
C PHE A 207 1.80 -0.85 0.04
N SER A 208 2.45 0.18 -0.54
CA SER A 208 3.88 0.19 -0.83
C SER A 208 4.75 0.11 0.43
N GLN A 209 5.75 -0.77 0.40
CA GLN A 209 6.84 -0.87 1.39
C GLN A 209 8.19 -0.44 0.81
N ALA A 210 8.50 -0.84 -0.43
CA ALA A 210 9.74 -0.47 -1.13
C ALA A 210 9.48 -0.29 -2.63
N GLY A 211 10.30 0.55 -3.29
CA GLY A 211 10.04 1.02 -4.65
C GLY A 211 9.33 2.38 -4.63
N ARG A 212 8.31 2.57 -5.48
CA ARG A 212 7.52 3.82 -5.46
C ARG A 212 6.72 3.91 -4.16
N LEU A 213 6.93 4.95 -3.36
CA LEU A 213 6.29 5.07 -2.04
C LEU A 213 4.95 5.78 -2.08
N HIS A 214 4.20 5.62 -0.99
CA HIS A 214 2.88 6.22 -0.77
C HIS A 214 1.85 5.80 -1.81
N GLN A 215 1.94 4.55 -2.29
CA GLN A 215 0.93 3.98 -3.18
C GLN A 215 0.09 2.94 -2.46
N VAL A 216 -1.19 2.91 -2.79
CA VAL A 216 -2.11 1.85 -2.43
C VAL A 216 -2.69 1.25 -3.70
N HIS A 217 -2.84 -0.06 -3.71
CA HIS A 217 -3.36 -0.85 -4.81
C HIS A 217 -4.56 -1.62 -4.30
N HIS A 218 -5.61 -1.71 -5.09
CA HIS A 218 -6.71 -2.60 -4.79
C HIS A 218 -7.31 -3.15 -6.09
N LEU A 219 -7.51 -4.47 -6.10
CA LEU A 219 -7.89 -5.24 -7.27
C LEU A 219 -9.32 -5.73 -7.11
N TRP A 220 -10.14 -5.49 -8.13
CA TRP A 220 -11.53 -5.95 -8.18
C TRP A 220 -11.70 -6.92 -9.34
N GLN A 221 -12.60 -7.88 -9.21
CA GLN A 221 -13.00 -8.79 -10.28
C GLN A 221 -14.47 -8.53 -10.64
N TYR A 222 -14.77 -8.54 -11.93
CA TYR A 222 -16.12 -8.40 -12.46
C TYR A 222 -16.29 -9.36 -13.64
N LYS A 223 -17.53 -9.82 -13.87
CA LYS A 223 -17.84 -10.63 -15.06
C LYS A 223 -17.49 -9.92 -16.37
N ASP A 224 -17.86 -8.66 -16.49
CA ASP A 224 -17.65 -7.81 -17.66
C ASP A 224 -17.74 -6.31 -17.30
N LEU A 225 -17.50 -5.43 -18.29
CA LEU A 225 -17.55 -3.97 -18.10
C LEU A 225 -18.95 -3.45 -17.76
N HIS A 226 -20.00 -4.15 -18.20
CA HIS A 226 -21.37 -3.77 -17.93
C HIS A 226 -21.72 -4.03 -16.46
N THR A 227 -21.44 -5.24 -15.99
CA THR A 227 -21.55 -5.64 -14.58
C THR A 227 -20.74 -4.70 -13.68
N ARG A 228 -19.50 -4.36 -14.09
CA ARG A 228 -18.69 -3.36 -13.39
C ARG A 228 -19.42 -2.02 -13.26
N LYS A 229 -20.04 -1.52 -14.32
CA LYS A 229 -20.78 -0.25 -14.30
C LYS A 229 -21.94 -0.32 -13.30
N GLU A 230 -22.78 -1.34 -13.41
CA GLU A 230 -23.95 -1.53 -12.56
C GLU A 230 -23.56 -1.65 -11.07
N MET A 231 -22.56 -2.47 -10.76
CA MET A 231 -22.07 -2.63 -9.39
C MET A 231 -21.51 -1.34 -8.79
N ARG A 232 -20.84 -0.51 -9.61
CA ARG A 232 -20.36 0.80 -9.17
C ARG A 232 -21.53 1.75 -8.90
N GLU A 233 -22.54 1.77 -9.75
CA GLU A 233 -23.75 2.58 -9.58
C GLU A 233 -24.52 2.17 -8.31
N GLN A 234 -24.67 0.86 -8.06
CA GLN A 234 -25.25 0.32 -6.84
C GLN A 234 -24.45 0.71 -5.60
N ALA A 235 -23.11 0.63 -5.66
CA ALA A 235 -22.26 1.01 -4.54
C ALA A 235 -22.41 2.48 -4.14
N TRP A 236 -22.70 3.39 -5.08
CA TRP A 236 -22.98 4.80 -4.76
C TRP A 236 -24.26 5.02 -3.96
N GLN A 237 -25.20 4.08 -4.00
CA GLN A 237 -26.43 4.12 -3.20
C GLN A 237 -26.24 3.61 -1.77
N LEU A 238 -25.05 3.10 -1.42
CA LEU A 238 -24.76 2.61 -0.08
C LEU A 238 -24.39 3.77 0.85
N ASP A 239 -25.06 3.81 2.00
CA ASP A 239 -24.78 4.78 3.05
C ASP A 239 -23.30 4.79 3.44
N GLY A 240 -22.69 5.98 3.43
CA GLY A 240 -21.29 6.18 3.77
C GLY A 240 -20.27 5.89 2.66
N TRP A 241 -20.64 5.19 1.57
CA TRP A 241 -19.70 4.92 0.48
C TRP A 241 -19.32 6.19 -0.29
N ALA A 242 -20.31 7.04 -0.60
CA ALA A 242 -20.06 8.31 -1.29
C ALA A 242 -19.12 9.24 -0.51
N ASP A 243 -19.32 9.35 0.81
CA ASP A 243 -18.46 10.10 1.72
C ASP A 243 -17.05 9.50 1.79
N THR A 244 -16.95 8.16 1.83
CA THR A 244 -15.66 7.45 1.79
C THR A 244 -14.90 7.78 0.51
N VAL A 245 -15.54 7.73 -0.65
CA VAL A 245 -14.92 8.08 -1.94
C VAL A 245 -14.48 9.54 -1.92
N GLY A 246 -15.33 10.46 -1.47
CA GLY A 246 -15.00 11.88 -1.37
C GLY A 246 -13.75 12.14 -0.51
N LYS A 247 -13.70 11.59 0.69
CA LYS A 247 -12.59 11.76 1.64
C LYS A 247 -11.30 11.10 1.14
N THR A 248 -11.35 9.85 0.71
CA THR A 248 -10.17 9.13 0.21
C THR A 248 -9.56 9.79 -1.03
N SER A 249 -10.39 10.36 -1.92
CA SER A 249 -9.94 11.09 -3.12
C SER A 249 -9.13 12.34 -2.76
N GLN A 250 -9.52 13.06 -1.69
CA GLN A 250 -8.79 14.25 -1.22
C GLN A 250 -7.40 13.93 -0.67
N LEU A 251 -7.18 12.69 -0.25
CA LEU A 251 -5.90 12.20 0.27
C LEU A 251 -4.96 11.70 -0.84
N ALA A 252 -5.49 11.48 -2.05
CA ALA A 252 -4.73 11.10 -3.23
C ALA A 252 -4.27 12.31 -4.04
N LYS A 253 -3.13 12.17 -4.72
CA LYS A 253 -2.63 13.09 -5.75
C LYS A 253 -3.06 12.62 -7.14
N TYR A 254 -2.91 11.33 -7.41
CA TYR A 254 -3.25 10.69 -8.68
C TYR A 254 -3.98 9.38 -8.40
N MET A 255 -4.90 9.03 -9.30
CA MET A 255 -5.69 7.81 -9.20
C MET A 255 -5.81 7.18 -10.58
N ASP A 256 -5.28 5.97 -10.71
CA ASP A 256 -5.36 5.18 -11.93
C ASP A 256 -6.39 4.06 -11.76
N SER A 257 -7.07 3.71 -12.84
CA SER A 257 -8.08 2.67 -12.91
C SER A 257 -7.88 1.90 -14.21
N ILE A 258 -7.30 0.71 -14.11
CA ILE A 258 -6.82 -0.06 -15.25
C ILE A 258 -7.68 -1.31 -15.38
N VAL A 259 -8.19 -1.57 -16.58
CA VAL A 259 -8.92 -2.80 -16.87
C VAL A 259 -7.94 -3.84 -17.39
N LEU A 260 -8.00 -5.01 -16.79
CA LEU A 260 -7.05 -6.09 -16.94
C LEU A 260 -7.76 -7.37 -17.37
N LEU A 261 -7.12 -8.16 -18.22
CA LEU A 261 -7.51 -9.55 -18.50
C LEU A 261 -6.50 -10.51 -17.88
N PRO A 262 -6.96 -11.60 -17.24
CA PRO A 262 -6.04 -12.61 -16.71
C PRO A 262 -5.37 -13.34 -17.87
N LEU A 263 -4.07 -13.56 -17.77
CA LEU A 263 -3.32 -14.38 -18.74
C LEU A 263 -3.70 -15.86 -18.59
N PRO A 264 -3.53 -16.71 -19.63
CA PRO A 264 -3.89 -18.14 -19.58
C PRO A 264 -3.23 -18.91 -18.43
N PHE A 265 -2.03 -18.49 -18.01
CA PHE A 265 -1.24 -19.06 -16.92
C PHE A 265 -1.45 -18.36 -15.57
N SER A 266 -2.35 -17.36 -15.49
CA SER A 266 -2.72 -16.73 -14.23
C SER A 266 -3.47 -17.73 -13.34
N PRO A 267 -3.10 -17.86 -12.05
CA PRO A 267 -3.85 -18.68 -11.09
C PRO A 267 -5.21 -18.08 -10.74
N LEU A 268 -5.34 -16.75 -10.75
CA LEU A 268 -6.62 -16.05 -10.69
C LEU A 268 -7.17 -15.95 -12.12
N LYS A 269 -8.34 -16.56 -12.37
CA LYS A 269 -9.06 -16.48 -13.64
C LYS A 269 -10.44 -15.90 -13.41
#